data_AF-A0A0L0MZI9-F1
#
_entry.id   AF-A0A0L0MZI9-F1
#
_cell.length_a   1.000
_cell.length_b   1.000
_cell.length_c   1.000
_cell.angle_alpha   90.00
_cell.angle_beta   90.00
_cell.angle_gamma   90.00
#
_symmetry.space_group_name_H-M   'P 1'
#
loop_
_entity.id
_entity.type
_entity.pdbx_description
1 polymer ?
#
loop_
_entity_poly.entity_id
_entity_poly.type
_entity_poly.pdbx_seq_one_letter_code
_entity_poly.pdbx_strand_id
1 'polypeptide(L)'
;MAVAIDLVTDENAAPSISRLSHDETTDDLAEYMMWARQYYRVLFNQAPNYERAIQAGKDARHIWFALRDWRGADPERYFGDLGAWAESRMKQLGVD
;
A
#
# COMPACT_ATOMS: atom_id res chain seq x y z
N MET A 1 -0.52 -4.97 -5.53
CA MET A 1 -0.86 -6.22 -4.83
C MET A 1 0.42 -7.00 -4.69
N ALA A 2 0.84 -7.31 -3.47
CA ALA A 2 2.09 -8.04 -3.25
C ALA A 2 1.78 -9.53 -3.11
N VAL A 3 2.53 -10.40 -3.79
CA VAL A 3 2.18 -11.81 -3.96
C VAL A 3 2.92 -12.79 -3.04
N ALA A 4 3.93 -12.36 -2.29
CA ALA A 4 4.08 -12.86 -0.92
C ALA A 4 4.97 -11.91 -0.13
N ILE A 5 4.69 -11.71 1.17
CA ILE A 5 5.37 -10.80 2.12
C ILE A 5 5.11 -11.30 3.56
N ASP A 6 5.92 -12.22 4.05
CA ASP A 6 6.16 -12.45 5.48
C ASP A 6 7.12 -11.41 5.98
N LEU A 7 7.04 -10.99 7.24
CA LEU A 7 8.17 -10.38 7.94
C LEU A 7 8.79 -11.49 8.82
N VAL A 8 9.97 -11.99 8.49
CA VAL A 8 10.69 -13.05 9.24
C VAL A 8 11.87 -12.47 9.99
N THR A 9 12.50 -13.18 10.91
CA THR A 9 13.80 -12.77 11.48
C THR A 9 14.91 -13.56 10.83
N ASP A 10 16.02 -12.90 10.46
CA ASP A 10 17.18 -13.60 9.91
C ASP A 10 17.99 -14.33 11.01
N GLU A 11 19.07 -14.99 10.61
CA GLU A 11 19.97 -15.72 11.53
C GLU A 11 20.57 -14.84 12.65
N ASN A 12 20.49 -13.52 12.52
CA ASN A 12 20.95 -12.53 13.50
C ASN A 12 19.80 -11.82 14.24
N ALA A 13 18.57 -12.36 14.13
CA ALA A 13 17.35 -11.84 14.73
C ALA A 13 16.86 -10.46 14.24
N ALA A 14 17.34 -9.98 13.09
CA ALA A 14 16.86 -8.74 12.48
C ALA A 14 15.54 -8.97 11.70
N PRO A 15 14.59 -8.02 11.69
CA PRO A 15 13.39 -8.13 10.86
C PRO A 15 13.76 -8.17 9.37
N SER A 16 13.25 -9.18 8.70
CA SER A 16 13.48 -9.65 7.34
C SER A 16 12.12 -9.97 6.74
N ILE A 17 12.03 -10.35 5.46
CA ILE A 17 10.77 -10.60 4.78
C ILE A 17 10.82 -11.86 3.91
N SER A 18 9.93 -12.84 4.11
CA SER A 18 9.86 -14.07 3.28
C SER A 18 8.72 -13.96 2.27
N ARG A 19 9.02 -14.08 0.97
CA ARG A 19 8.05 -13.74 -0.09
C ARG A 19 7.71 -14.90 -1.02
N LEU A 20 8.04 -16.13 -0.68
CA LEU A 20 7.95 -17.24 -1.61
C LEU A 20 8.09 -18.56 -0.85
N SER A 21 7.33 -19.59 -1.24
CA SER A 21 7.81 -20.95 -1.02
C SER A 21 9.06 -21.16 -1.87
N HIS A 22 10.05 -21.90 -1.37
CA HIS A 22 11.39 -22.04 -1.97
C HIS A 22 11.38 -22.53 -3.44
N ASP A 23 10.26 -23.10 -3.89
CA ASP A 23 10.10 -23.77 -5.18
C ASP A 23 9.16 -23.03 -6.16
N GLU A 24 8.64 -21.86 -5.82
CA GLU A 24 7.72 -21.10 -6.68
C GLU A 24 8.47 -20.35 -7.79
N THR A 25 8.04 -20.57 -9.04
CA THR A 25 8.60 -19.92 -10.22
C THR A 25 7.97 -18.54 -10.49
N THR A 26 8.62 -17.72 -11.31
CA THR A 26 8.07 -16.43 -11.74
C THR A 26 6.71 -16.57 -12.44
N ASP A 27 6.49 -17.71 -13.11
CA ASP A 27 5.21 -18.01 -13.77
C ASP A 27 4.11 -18.29 -12.75
N ASP A 28 4.43 -19.00 -11.66
CA ASP A 28 3.51 -19.21 -10.54
C ASP A 28 3.13 -17.88 -9.88
N LEU A 29 4.10 -16.97 -9.70
CA LEU A 29 3.83 -15.62 -9.17
C LEU A 29 2.93 -14.79 -10.10
N ALA A 30 3.13 -14.89 -11.41
CA ALA A 30 2.30 -14.18 -12.39
C ALA A 30 0.87 -14.73 -12.40
N GLU A 31 0.72 -16.04 -12.29
CA GLU A 31 -0.56 -16.71 -12.16
C GLU A 31 -1.27 -16.30 -10.87
N TYR A 32 -0.57 -16.27 -9.73
CA TYR A 32 -1.12 -15.79 -8.45
C TYR A 32 -1.52 -14.32 -8.52
N MET A 33 -0.73 -13.47 -9.18
CA MET A 33 -1.12 -12.07 -9.44
C MET A 33 -2.40 -11.99 -10.28
N MET A 34 -2.54 -12.86 -11.27
CA MET A 34 -3.76 -12.89 -12.08
C MET A 34 -4.95 -13.32 -11.23
N TRP A 35 -4.85 -14.41 -10.48
CA TRP A 35 -5.93 -14.91 -9.63
C TRP A 35 -6.33 -13.91 -8.55
N ALA A 36 -5.36 -13.33 -7.86
CA ALA A 36 -5.65 -12.37 -6.81
C ALA A 36 -6.27 -11.08 -7.39
N ARG A 37 -5.92 -10.65 -8.62
CA ARG A 37 -6.64 -9.54 -9.29
C ARG A 37 -8.10 -9.88 -9.53
N GLN A 38 -8.41 -11.09 -10.01
CA GLN A 38 -9.80 -11.52 -10.22
C GLN A 38 -10.56 -11.62 -8.90
N TYR A 39 -9.92 -12.16 -7.86
CA TYR A 39 -10.47 -12.23 -6.52
C TYR A 39 -10.83 -10.84 -5.98
N TYR A 40 -9.89 -9.89 -5.99
CA TYR A 40 -10.15 -8.54 -5.47
C TYR A 40 -11.22 -7.81 -6.29
N ARG A 41 -11.27 -8.01 -7.61
CA ARG A 41 -12.33 -7.46 -8.45
C ARG A 41 -13.72 -7.92 -7.97
N VAL A 42 -13.88 -9.23 -7.73
CA VAL A 42 -15.15 -9.77 -7.24
C VAL A 42 -15.43 -9.30 -5.81
N LEU A 43 -14.42 -9.33 -4.93
CA LEU A 43 -14.55 -8.89 -3.55
C LEU A 43 -15.02 -7.44 -3.45
N PHE A 44 -14.42 -6.53 -4.20
CA PHE A 44 -14.79 -5.11 -4.14
C PHE A 44 -16.15 -4.83 -4.75
N ASN A 45 -16.56 -5.59 -5.77
CA ASN A 45 -17.92 -5.51 -6.29
C ASN A 45 -18.96 -5.96 -5.25
N GLN A 46 -18.69 -7.03 -4.51
CA GLN A 46 -19.64 -7.56 -3.52
C GLN A 46 -19.60 -6.79 -2.18
N ALA A 47 -18.43 -6.29 -1.81
CA ALA A 47 -18.18 -5.63 -0.53
C ALA A 47 -17.25 -4.41 -0.71
N PRO A 48 -17.77 -3.31 -1.27
CA PRO A 48 -16.97 -2.11 -1.61
C PRO A 48 -16.32 -1.44 -0.38
N ASN A 49 -16.83 -1.73 0.83
CA ASN A 49 -16.24 -1.22 2.06
C ASN A 49 -14.80 -1.71 2.29
N TYR A 50 -14.44 -2.90 1.82
CA TYR A 50 -13.05 -3.37 1.89
C TYR A 50 -12.11 -2.53 1.04
N GLU A 51 -12.52 -2.19 -0.18
CA GLU A 51 -11.73 -1.31 -1.06
C GLU A 51 -11.52 0.06 -0.42
N ARG A 52 -12.60 0.64 0.13
CA ARG A 52 -12.55 1.92 0.84
C ARG A 52 -11.61 1.87 2.04
N ALA A 53 -11.69 0.83 2.87
CA ALA A 53 -10.83 0.67 4.03
C ALA A 53 -9.36 0.49 3.64
N ILE A 54 -9.07 -0.32 2.61
CA ILE A 54 -7.71 -0.49 2.07
C ILE A 54 -7.17 0.85 1.56
N GLN A 55 -8.00 1.62 0.84
CA GLN A 55 -7.58 2.90 0.31
C GLN A 55 -7.36 3.93 1.42
N ALA A 56 -8.24 4.01 2.41
CA ALA A 56 -8.03 4.85 3.60
C ALA A 56 -6.74 4.49 4.34
N GLY A 57 -6.43 3.19 4.48
CA GLY A 57 -5.18 2.73 5.05
C GLY A 57 -3.94 3.14 4.23
N LYS A 58 -4.02 3.15 2.89
CA LYS A 58 -2.95 3.67 2.03
C LYS A 58 -2.78 5.17 2.19
N ASP A 59 -3.88 5.91 2.23
CA ASP A 59 -3.88 7.37 2.39
C ASP A 59 -3.27 7.75 3.75
N ALA A 60 -3.67 7.08 4.84
CA ALA A 60 -3.10 7.26 6.17
C ALA A 60 -1.59 6.92 6.20
N ARG A 61 -1.16 5.85 5.53
CA ARG A 61 0.25 5.47 5.44
C ARG A 61 1.07 6.48 4.63
N HIS A 62 0.51 7.06 3.58
CA HIS A 62 1.15 8.12 2.81
C HIS A 62 1.41 9.34 3.70
N ILE A 63 0.39 9.78 4.45
CA ILE A 63 0.52 10.89 5.41
C ILE A 63 1.56 10.56 6.49
N TRP A 64 1.45 9.38 7.12
CA TRP A 64 2.40 8.96 8.15
C TRP A 64 3.85 8.99 7.67
N PHE A 65 4.13 8.42 6.50
CA PHE A 65 5.50 8.42 5.98
C PHE A 65 5.95 9.80 5.53
N ALA A 66 5.08 10.63 4.94
CA ALA A 66 5.42 12.01 4.63
C ALA A 66 5.84 12.78 5.89
N LEU A 67 5.04 12.69 6.97
CA LEU A 67 5.36 13.37 8.23
C LEU A 67 6.61 12.80 8.91
N ARG A 68 6.76 11.47 8.93
CA ARG A 68 7.91 10.79 9.54
C ARG A 68 9.22 11.10 8.80
N ASP A 69 9.17 11.20 7.47
CA ASP A 69 10.35 11.35 6.62
C ASP A 69 10.70 12.83 6.40
N TRP A 70 9.87 13.77 6.87
CA TRP A 70 10.20 15.19 6.90
C TRP A 70 11.45 15.47 7.75
N ARG A 71 12.31 16.37 7.26
CA ARG A 71 13.61 16.72 7.85
C ARG A 71 13.82 18.23 8.04
N GLY A 72 12.76 19.03 7.91
CA GLY A 72 12.82 20.47 8.18
C GLY A 72 13.28 21.36 7.01
N ALA A 73 13.64 20.80 5.86
CA ALA A 73 13.99 21.57 4.67
C ALA A 73 12.72 21.99 3.90
N ASP A 74 12.69 23.24 3.46
CA ASP A 74 11.66 23.83 2.59
C ASP A 74 10.22 23.45 2.99
N PRO A 75 9.77 23.86 4.19
CA PRO A 75 8.47 23.46 4.71
C PRO A 75 7.31 23.97 3.86
N GLU A 76 7.43 25.16 3.27
CA GLU A 76 6.37 25.74 2.44
C GLU A 76 6.10 24.88 1.20
N ARG A 77 7.15 24.51 0.47
CA ARG A 77 7.00 23.63 -0.69
C ARG A 77 6.56 22.23 -0.30
N TYR A 78 7.20 21.66 0.72
CA TYR A 78 6.91 20.28 1.14
C TYR A 78 5.46 20.09 1.58
N PHE A 79 4.97 20.95 2.49
CA PHE A 79 3.60 20.89 2.96
C PHE A 79 2.61 21.44 1.91
N GLY A 80 3.05 22.31 1.00
CA GLY A 80 2.28 22.70 -0.18
C GLY A 80 1.97 21.51 -1.09
N ASP A 81 2.97 20.70 -1.43
CA ASP A 81 2.80 19.50 -2.26
C ASP A 81 1.94 18.44 -1.55
N LEU A 82 2.16 18.22 -0.24
CA LEU A 82 1.34 17.30 0.56
C LEU A 82 -0.11 17.78 0.68
N GLY A 83 -0.32 19.09 0.83
CA GLY A 83 -1.64 19.72 0.83
C GLY A 83 -2.36 19.55 -0.50
N ALA A 84 -1.68 19.83 -1.62
CA ALA A 84 -2.25 19.63 -2.96
C ALA A 84 -2.63 18.16 -3.22
N TRP A 85 -1.82 17.21 -2.74
CA TRP A 85 -2.18 15.79 -2.75
C TRP A 85 -3.45 15.52 -1.92
N ALA A 86 -3.52 16.05 -0.69
CA ALA A 86 -4.65 15.85 0.21
C ALA A 86 -5.96 16.42 -0.39
N GLU A 87 -5.92 17.61 -0.97
CA GLU A 87 -7.05 18.22 -1.67
C GLU A 87 -7.53 17.39 -2.86
N SER A 88 -6.60 16.92 -3.70
CA SER A 88 -6.92 16.02 -4.81
C SER A 88 -7.58 14.73 -4.31
N ARG A 89 -7.10 14.22 -3.17
CA ARG A 89 -7.62 12.99 -2.58
C ARG A 89 -8.99 13.18 -1.93
N MET A 90 -9.25 14.31 -1.27
CA MET A 90 -10.57 14.68 -0.74
C MET A 90 -11.62 14.77 -1.84
N LYS A 91 -11.28 15.39 -2.99
CA LYS A 91 -12.15 15.43 -4.17
C LYS A 91 -12.48 14.03 -4.69
N GLN A 92 -11.51 13.12 -4.74
CA GLN A 92 -11.72 11.73 -5.14
C GLN A 92 -12.61 10.95 -4.15
N LEU A 93 -12.66 11.38 -2.89
CA LEU A 93 -13.51 10.82 -1.84
C LEU A 93 -14.89 11.47 -1.77
N GLY A 94 -15.13 12.57 -2.49
CA GLY A 94 -16.38 13.33 -2.45
C GLY A 94 -16.61 14.04 -1.11
N VAL A 95 -15.53 14.44 -0.44
CA VAL A 95 -15.57 15.24 0.79
C VAL A 95 -15.25 16.68 0.40
N ASP A 96 -16.25 17.55 0.45
CA ASP A 96 -16.14 19.01 0.27
C ASP A 96 -15.91 19.71 1.62
#